data_AF-A0A377K6L9-F1
#
_entry.id   AF-A0A377K6L9-F1
#
_cell.length_a   1.000
_cell.length_b   1.000
_cell.length_c   1.000
_cell.angle_alpha   90.00
_cell.angle_beta   90.00
_cell.angle_gamma   90.00
#
_symmetry.space_group_name_H-M   'P 1'
#
loop_
_entity.id
_entity.type
_entity.pdbx_description
1 polymer ?
#
loop_
_entity_poly.entity_id
_entity_poly.type
_entity_poly.pdbx_seq_one_letter_code
_entity_poly.pdbx_strand_id
1 'polypeptide(L)'
;MLYLIFKELLWEIICYQQKRRSPVYDRNNLAPRIVHLGFGAFHRAHQGVYADILATEHFSDWGYYEVNLIGGEQQIADLQQQDNLYTRCGNVG
;
A
#
# COMPACT_ATOMS: atom_id res chain seq x y z
N MET A 1 -5.26 -21.11 6.24
CA MET A 1 -5.45 -20.09 7.30
C MET A 1 -5.56 -18.76 6.58
N LEU A 2 -6.69 -18.05 6.72
CA LEU A 2 -6.94 -16.80 6.00
C LEU A 2 -6.20 -15.68 6.74
N TYR A 3 -5.18 -15.05 6.13
CA TYR A 3 -4.49 -13.93 6.75
C TYR A 3 -5.23 -12.64 6.39
N LEU A 4 -6.10 -12.22 7.30
CA LEU A 4 -6.78 -10.93 7.24
C LEU A 4 -5.84 -9.86 7.77
N ILE A 5 -5.49 -8.90 6.92
CA ILE A 5 -4.77 -7.72 7.40
C ILE A 5 -5.83 -6.76 7.92
N PHE A 6 -5.66 -6.31 9.17
CA PHE A 6 -6.52 -5.31 9.73
C PHE A 6 -5.91 -3.92 9.56
N LYS A 7 -6.62 -3.09 8.78
CA LYS A 7 -6.60 -1.64 8.62
C LYS A 7 -5.28 -1.11 8.06
N GLU A 8 -5.42 -0.36 6.98
CA GLU A 8 -4.38 0.46 6.39
C GLU A 8 -3.33 -0.32 5.62
N LEU A 9 -3.65 -0.71 4.39
CA LEU A 9 -2.60 -0.88 3.38
C LEU A 9 -2.79 0.17 2.31
N LEU A 10 -2.05 1.27 2.47
CA LEU A 10 -1.82 2.26 1.43
C LEU A 10 -0.40 2.86 1.58
N TRP A 11 0.50 2.39 0.70
CA TRP A 11 1.48 3.18 -0.08
C TRP A 11 2.67 3.89 0.58
N GLU A 12 3.38 4.67 -0.24
CA GLU A 12 4.70 4.34 -0.79
C GLU A 12 5.85 5.17 -0.19
N ILE A 13 7.07 4.63 -0.37
CA ILE A 13 8.27 5.42 -0.66
C ILE A 13 8.59 5.26 -2.16
N ILE A 14 8.49 6.34 -2.93
CA ILE A 14 9.02 6.43 -4.31
C ILE A 14 10.54 6.56 -4.22
N CYS A 15 11.29 5.62 -4.80
CA CYS A 15 12.72 5.78 -5.04
C CYS A 15 12.96 6.25 -6.48
N TYR A 16 13.01 7.56 -6.70
CA TYR A 16 13.77 8.13 -7.80
C TYR A 16 15.05 8.69 -7.21
N GLN A 17 16.22 8.23 -7.69
CA GLN A 17 17.53 8.78 -7.29
C GLN A 17 17.73 8.81 -5.75
N GLN A 18 17.34 7.75 -5.05
CA GLN A 18 17.67 7.57 -3.62
C GLN A 18 17.06 8.60 -2.66
N LYS A 19 16.00 9.32 -3.06
CA LYS A 19 15.26 10.23 -2.17
C LYS A 19 13.92 9.61 -1.77
N ARG A 20 13.84 9.09 -0.54
CA ARG A 20 12.59 8.55 0.01
C ARG A 20 11.56 9.68 0.17
N ARG A 21 10.39 9.54 -0.46
CA ARG A 21 9.21 10.38 -0.16
C ARG A 21 8.30 9.64 0.81
N SER A 22 7.77 10.35 1.80
CA SER A 22 6.71 9.86 2.66
C SER A 22 5.37 10.43 2.19
N PRO A 23 4.24 9.74 2.45
CA PRO A 23 2.92 10.28 2.18
C PRO A 23 2.75 11.67 2.82
N VAL A 24 2.16 12.60 2.08
CA VAL A 24 1.89 13.98 2.55
C VAL A 24 0.47 14.15 3.10
N TYR A 25 -0.38 13.13 2.95
CA TYR A 25 -1.75 13.08 3.48
C TYR A 25 -1.79 12.37 4.84
N ASP A 26 -2.80 12.70 5.66
CA ASP A 26 -3.04 12.00 6.92
C ASP A 26 -3.67 10.63 6.68
N ARG A 27 -2.92 9.59 6.99
CA ARG A 27 -3.31 8.19 6.78
C ARG A 27 -4.49 7.76 7.64
N ASN A 28 -4.69 8.39 8.81
CA ASN A 28 -5.81 8.05 9.70
C ASN A 28 -7.17 8.45 9.10
N ASN A 29 -7.18 9.31 8.08
CA ASN A 29 -8.38 9.70 7.36
C ASN A 29 -8.80 8.66 6.30
N LEU A 30 -7.97 7.67 6.00
CA LEU A 30 -8.31 6.61 5.06
C LEU A 30 -9.29 5.62 5.69
N ALA A 31 -10.42 5.40 5.03
CA ALA A 31 -11.37 4.34 5.35
C ALA A 31 -11.06 3.10 4.50
N PRO A 32 -11.09 1.88 5.06
CA PRO A 32 -10.91 0.67 4.28
C PRO A 32 -12.15 0.39 3.41
N ARG A 33 -12.13 0.91 2.18
CA ARG A 33 -13.25 0.87 1.23
C ARG A 33 -13.07 -0.22 0.17
N ILE A 34 -11.86 -0.74 0.00
CA ILE A 34 -11.55 -1.78 -0.97
C ILE A 34 -10.92 -2.98 -0.25
N VAL A 35 -11.34 -4.19 -0.61
CA VAL A 35 -10.63 -5.42 -0.25
C VAL A 35 -9.91 -5.94 -1.49
N HIS A 36 -8.60 -6.12 -1.40
CA HIS A 36 -7.80 -6.67 -2.49
C HIS A 36 -7.29 -8.06 -2.13
N LEU A 37 -7.48 -9.01 -3.06
CA LEU A 37 -7.10 -10.41 -2.90
C LEU A 37 -5.81 -10.67 -3.68
N GLY A 38 -4.72 -10.92 -2.96
CA GLY A 38 -3.39 -11.16 -3.53
C GLY A 38 -2.50 -9.93 -3.50
N PHE A 39 -1.78 -9.74 -2.39
CA PHE A 39 -0.83 -8.65 -2.19
C PHE A 39 0.48 -8.84 -2.96
N GLY A 40 0.38 -8.88 -4.29
CA GLY A 40 1.48 -9.14 -5.19
C GLY A 40 2.27 -7.89 -5.59
N ALA A 41 3.38 -8.11 -6.31
CA ALA A 41 4.17 -7.02 -6.87
C ALA A 41 3.38 -6.19 -7.89
N PHE A 42 2.46 -6.77 -8.66
CA PHE A 42 1.65 -6.02 -9.62
C PHE A 42 0.67 -5.06 -8.94
N HIS A 43 -0.08 -5.53 -7.94
CA HIS A 43 -1.02 -4.69 -7.18
C HIS A 43 -0.33 -3.47 -6.59
N ARG A 44 0.79 -3.72 -5.89
CA ARG A 44 1.65 -2.68 -5.33
C ARG A 44 2.28 -1.75 -6.38
N ALA A 45 2.23 -2.07 -7.69
CA ALA A 45 2.84 -1.29 -8.77
C ALA A 45 1.87 -0.35 -9.45
N HIS A 46 0.59 -0.65 -9.30
CA HIS A 46 -0.40 -0.23 -10.26
C HIS A 46 -1.62 0.26 -9.50
N GLN A 47 -2.47 -0.64 -8.99
CA GLN A 47 -3.78 -0.26 -8.46
C GLN A 47 -3.69 0.80 -7.39
N GLY A 48 -2.81 0.64 -6.41
CA GLY A 48 -2.78 1.69 -5.40
C GLY A 48 -1.66 2.71 -5.56
N VAL A 49 -0.82 2.66 -6.61
CA VAL A 49 -0.10 3.88 -7.01
C VAL A 49 -1.15 4.93 -7.31
N TYR A 50 -2.21 4.52 -8.02
CA TYR A 50 -3.37 5.37 -8.23
C TYR A 50 -4.10 5.72 -6.93
N ALA A 51 -4.23 4.80 -5.97
CA ALA A 51 -4.84 5.12 -4.68
C ALA A 51 -4.01 6.14 -3.88
N ASP A 52 -2.68 6.07 -3.92
CA ASP A 52 -1.77 7.03 -3.30
C ASP A 52 -1.84 8.40 -3.96
N ILE A 53 -1.88 8.43 -5.30
CA ILE A 53 -2.10 9.65 -6.07
C ILE A 53 -3.46 10.26 -5.74
N LEU A 54 -4.52 9.45 -5.66
CA LEU A 54 -5.85 9.92 -5.30
C LEU A 54 -5.90 10.46 -3.86
N ALA A 55 -5.23 9.82 -2.92
CA ALA A 55 -5.14 10.31 -1.54
C ALA A 55 -4.34 11.63 -1.46
N THR A 56 -3.25 11.73 -2.24
CA THR A 56 -2.34 12.88 -2.26
C THR A 56 -2.91 14.09 -2.98
N GLU A 57 -3.40 13.91 -4.20
CA GLU A 57 -3.76 15.00 -5.13
C GLU A 57 -5.26 15.31 -5.09
N HIS A 58 -6.08 14.35 -4.65
CA HIS A 58 -7.53 14.44 -4.71
C HIS A 58 -8.23 14.24 -3.36
N PHE A 59 -7.47 14.18 -2.25
CA PHE A 59 -7.99 14.01 -0.89
C PHE A 59 -8.93 12.81 -0.73
N SER A 60 -8.67 11.74 -1.49
CA SER A 60 -9.44 10.50 -1.39
C SER A 60 -9.25 9.84 -0.03
N ASP A 61 -10.33 9.29 0.52
CA ASP A 61 -10.33 8.51 1.76
C ASP A 61 -10.38 6.99 1.50
N TRP A 62 -10.10 6.54 0.28
CA TRP A 62 -10.22 5.14 -0.11
C TRP A 62 -8.96 4.34 0.19
N GLY A 63 -8.97 3.58 1.28
CA GLY A 63 -7.93 2.62 1.64
C GLY A 63 -8.24 1.16 1.31
N TYR A 64 -7.19 0.32 1.30
CA TYR A 64 -7.30 -1.12 1.13
C TYR A 64 -7.23 -1.90 2.45
N TYR A 65 -7.96 -3.01 2.46
CA TYR A 65 -7.59 -4.24 3.15
C TYR A 65 -6.94 -5.20 2.15
N GLU A 66 -5.70 -5.60 2.38
CA GLU A 66 -5.05 -6.62 1.56
C GLU A 66 -5.21 -7.98 2.22
N VAL A 67 -5.50 -9.00 1.42
CA VAL A 67 -5.69 -10.36 1.90
C VAL A 67 -4.94 -11.31 0.99
N ASN A 68 -4.11 -12.15 1.58
CA ASN A 68 -3.52 -13.30 0.89
C ASN A 68 -4.28 -14.58 1.27
N LEU A 69 -4.84 -15.25 0.27
CA LEU A 69 -5.56 -16.52 0.46
C LEU A 69 -4.61 -17.72 0.54
N ILE A 70 -3.49 -17.66 -0.20
CA ILE A 70 -2.50 -18.73 -0.32
C ILE A 70 -1.11 -18.10 -0.38
N GLY A 71 -0.22 -18.49 0.53
CA GLY A 71 1.16 -17.98 0.61
C GLY A 71 1.24 -16.51 1.04
N GLY A 72 2.47 -15.97 1.11
CA GLY A 72 2.70 -14.56 1.43
C GLY A 72 2.59 -14.18 2.91
N GLU A 73 2.57 -15.16 3.82
CA GLU A 73 2.47 -14.94 5.27
C GLU A 73 3.60 -14.04 5.79
N GLN A 74 4.84 -14.34 5.41
CA GLN A 74 6.02 -13.56 5.80
C GLN A 74 5.91 -12.11 5.29
N GLN A 75 5.48 -11.92 4.04
CA GLN A 75 5.30 -10.59 3.47
C GLN A 75 4.26 -9.76 4.24
N ILE A 76 3.17 -10.39 4.68
CA ILE A 76 2.17 -9.73 5.50
C ILE A 76 2.73 -9.39 6.88
N ALA A 77 3.47 -10.31 7.51
CA ALA A 77 4.12 -10.07 8.79
C ALA A 77 5.14 -8.91 8.71
N ASP A 78 5.94 -8.88 7.65
CA ASP A 78 6.93 -7.82 7.42
C ASP A 78 6.25 -6.44 7.27
N LEU A 79 5.13 -6.37 6.55
CA LEU A 79 4.34 -5.14 6.43
C LEU A 79 3.78 -4.65 7.77
N GLN A 80 3.24 -5.56 8.58
CA GLN A 80 2.67 -5.20 9.88
C GLN A 80 3.73 -4.60 10.81
N GLN A 81 4.99 -5.05 10.70
CA GLN A 81 6.13 -4.47 11.43
C GLN A 81 6.61 -3.13 10.87
N GLN A 82 6.11 -2.72 9.71
CA GLN A 82 6.50 -1.49 8.99
C GLN A 82 5.35 -0.47 8.96
N ASP A 83 4.41 -0.53 9.92
CA ASP A 83 3.18 0.28 9.91
C ASP A 83 2.43 0.20 8.58
N ASN A 84 2.46 -0.99 7.96
CA ASN A 84 1.91 -1.32 6.64
C ASN A 84 2.46 -0.47 5.48
N LEU A 85 3.67 0.08 5.61
CA LEU A 85 4.35 0.83 4.56
C LEU A 85 5.23 -0.10 3.71
N TYR A 86 5.41 0.25 2.45
CA TYR A 86 6.41 -0.38 1.59
C TYR A 86 7.01 0.62 0.59
N THR A 87 8.19 0.27 0.08
CA THR A 87 8.91 1.08 -0.91
C THR A 87 8.76 0.47 -2.30
N ARG A 88 8.65 1.34 -3.31
CA ARG A 88 8.66 0.95 -4.72
C ARG A 88 9.76 1.71 -5.43
N CYS A 89 10.53 0.99 -6.22
CA CYS A 89 11.53 1.56 -7.08
C CYS A 89 10.98 1.52 -8.51
N GLY A 90 10.70 2.68 -9.08
CA GLY A 90 10.22 2.83 -10.46
C GLY A 90 11.19 3.68 -11.24
N ASN A 91 11.65 3.18 -12.39
CA ASN A 91 12.30 4.01 -13.40
C ASN A 91 11.20 4.68 -14.23
N VAL A 92 10.89 5.93 -13.93
CA VAL A 92 10.20 6.80 -14.90
C VAL A 92 11.27 7.29 -15.87
N GLY A 93 11.15 6.82 -17.13
CA GLY A 93 11.93 7.33 -18.25
C GLY A 93 11.50 8.73 -18.65
#